data_AF-A0A6P3UPX0-F1
#
_entry.id   AF-A0A6P3UPX0-F1
#
_cell.length_a   1.000
_cell.length_b   1.000
_cell.length_c   1.000
_cell.angle_alpha   90.00
_cell.angle_beta   90.00
_cell.angle_gamma   90.00
#
_symmetry.space_group_name_H-M   'P 1'
#
loop_
_entity.id
_entity.type
_entity.pdbx_description
1 polymer ?
#
loop_
_entity_poly.entity_id
_entity_poly.type
_entity_poly.pdbx_seq_one_letter_code
_entity_poly.pdbx_strand_id
1 'polypeptide(L)'
;MENHTQDNAINMNESEDLQEKVNRLESETVKMREEFNVQRAKMKELFLQKEEELKRRLQDNTCLQKENAKLKNELDEAKSQLVVADLKIQNDILIEKRKAQEEIASLQRVIHETMEESSCSRKQLDTELAKLKITLSKLQEENALIKSQLPRDPPIDGPQISLSTVTKTIARKVVSQLGADALSLGPDNLEESMRKVKRYAQEDAEVLRSLVVPLEEEIKALKEKLRATDDELQKCKEIQLQKKQQEPGSSESVCDMCANYEAQLVKMQAAAKELEKQQLDSERMLQVQKEDLAKEVEFRKEMEEKWNEKKEEHKIKVAELTVTSQTLQQTLTEAKKTFEQVQRSVNDELVKLTRGREEVQRHLIALQKENENLVGKHSKHSQQLQSESINMPNNVEELHVSLLKMREDLITAKVAQEVAQEKEETLRYEVTLLHEQMEQESRVKEQEILVLKNEISGLRTQLDKYVRDHRSLAEREEKLERLEKQLDAVLKENKQAELKVAELRQRVTSLQQELDTSEAVQKDFVRLSQSLQVQLERIRQAGSEVRWQHEEDIEECPSCHTTFTVTKKKVHCRHCGHIFCQSCLSHIVKSGPKQRPSRVCDVCHTLLVQDTAPYFSQEPPHTPD
;
A
#
# COMPACT_ATOMS: atom_id res chain seq x y z
N MET A 1 104.85 -49.60 97.79
CA MET A 1 104.59 -49.07 96.43
C MET A 1 103.12 -49.33 96.07
N GLU A 2 102.16 -48.77 96.83
CA GLU A 2 100.72 -49.04 96.59
C GLU A 2 99.84 -47.77 96.61
N ASN A 3 100.36 -46.59 96.97
CA ASN A 3 99.57 -45.36 97.00
C ASN A 3 99.75 -44.43 95.78
N HIS A 4 100.59 -44.76 94.79
CA HIS A 4 100.77 -43.94 93.58
C HIS A 4 99.96 -44.40 92.36
N THR A 5 99.36 -45.59 92.41
CA THR A 5 98.52 -46.14 91.34
C THR A 5 97.06 -45.71 91.44
N GLN A 6 96.61 -45.25 92.61
CA GLN A 6 95.21 -44.87 92.83
C GLN A 6 94.95 -43.40 92.43
N ASP A 7 95.87 -42.48 92.72
CA ASP A 7 95.73 -41.07 92.31
C ASP A 7 95.88 -40.84 90.80
N ASN A 8 96.72 -41.63 90.10
CA ASN A 8 96.83 -41.55 88.63
C ASN A 8 95.62 -42.16 87.90
N ALA A 9 94.93 -43.14 88.49
CA ALA A 9 93.71 -43.71 87.93
C ALA A 9 92.50 -42.79 88.12
N ILE A 10 92.44 -42.06 89.25
CA ILE A 10 91.38 -41.08 89.53
C ILE A 10 91.52 -39.85 88.61
N ASN A 11 92.74 -39.35 88.40
CA ASN A 11 93.00 -38.18 87.55
C ASN A 11 92.82 -38.49 86.04
N MET A 12 93.07 -39.74 85.62
CA MET A 12 92.76 -40.21 84.26
C MET A 12 91.25 -40.37 84.02
N ASN A 13 90.50 -40.88 85.00
CA ASN A 13 89.04 -40.98 84.91
C ASN A 13 88.35 -39.61 84.89
N GLU A 14 88.82 -38.64 85.67
CA GLU A 14 88.27 -37.26 85.63
C GLU A 14 88.59 -36.55 84.30
N SER A 15 89.77 -36.77 83.73
CA SER A 15 90.13 -36.24 82.41
C SER A 15 89.34 -36.90 81.28
N GLU A 16 89.04 -38.20 81.36
CA GLU A 16 88.20 -38.91 80.39
C GLU A 16 86.73 -38.48 80.47
N ASP A 17 86.17 -38.29 81.68
CA ASP A 17 84.79 -37.81 81.86
C ASP A 17 84.61 -36.36 81.38
N LEU A 18 85.61 -35.49 81.60
CA LEU A 18 85.64 -34.14 81.04
C LEU A 18 85.73 -34.15 79.51
N GLN A 19 86.55 -35.02 78.93
CA GLN A 19 86.66 -35.15 77.47
C GLN A 19 85.36 -35.67 76.85
N GLU A 20 84.69 -36.63 77.49
CA GLU A 20 83.39 -37.13 77.04
C GLU A 20 82.31 -36.05 77.13
N LYS A 21 82.34 -35.20 78.17
CA LYS A 21 81.43 -34.06 78.32
C LYS A 21 81.68 -32.96 77.28
N VAL A 22 82.93 -32.67 76.94
CA VAL A 22 83.29 -31.77 75.83
C VAL A 22 82.77 -32.32 74.51
N ASN A 23 83.02 -33.61 74.21
CA ASN A 23 82.54 -34.25 72.99
C ASN A 23 81.00 -34.25 72.90
N ARG A 24 80.28 -34.43 74.02
CA ARG A 24 78.81 -34.32 74.10
C ARG A 24 78.34 -32.90 73.76
N LEU A 25 78.94 -31.87 74.37
CA LEU A 25 78.60 -30.47 74.10
C LEU A 25 78.95 -30.05 72.67
N GLU A 26 80.05 -30.56 72.11
CA GLU A 26 80.40 -30.35 70.69
C GLU A 26 79.37 -31.01 69.76
N SER A 27 78.89 -32.22 70.08
CA SER A 27 77.82 -32.86 69.31
C SER A 27 76.49 -32.10 69.41
N GLU A 28 76.12 -31.61 70.60
CA GLU A 28 74.93 -30.80 70.81
C GLU A 28 75.00 -29.46 70.08
N THR A 29 76.15 -28.77 70.12
CA THR A 29 76.33 -27.51 69.39
C THR A 29 76.30 -27.69 67.88
N VAL A 30 76.82 -28.81 67.35
CA VAL A 30 76.69 -29.16 65.92
C VAL A 30 75.23 -29.40 65.56
N LYS A 31 74.49 -30.20 66.35
CA LYS A 31 73.05 -30.44 66.14
C LYS A 31 72.24 -29.16 66.16
N MET A 32 72.45 -28.29 67.15
CA MET A 32 71.79 -26.98 67.23
C MET A 32 72.09 -26.10 66.02
N ARG A 33 73.33 -26.15 65.50
CA ARG A 33 73.75 -25.41 64.30
C ARG A 33 73.09 -25.97 63.03
N GLU A 34 72.96 -27.28 62.92
CA GLU A 34 72.25 -27.94 61.82
C GLU A 34 70.75 -27.64 61.84
N GLU A 35 70.11 -27.74 63.00
CA GLU A 35 68.69 -27.37 63.19
C GLU A 35 68.43 -25.91 62.84
N PHE A 36 69.30 -25.00 63.29
CA PHE A 36 69.20 -23.58 62.92
C PHE A 36 69.36 -23.36 61.42
N ASN A 37 70.28 -24.07 60.75
CA ASN A 37 70.44 -23.98 59.30
C ASN A 37 69.22 -24.50 58.54
N VAL A 38 68.59 -25.58 59.01
CA VAL A 38 67.33 -26.11 58.44
C VAL A 38 66.18 -25.13 58.63
N GLN A 39 66.03 -24.56 59.83
CA GLN A 39 65.02 -23.54 60.10
C GLN A 39 65.22 -22.29 59.23
N ARG A 40 66.45 -21.83 59.06
CA ARG A 40 66.81 -20.70 58.19
C ARG A 40 66.49 -21.01 56.73
N ALA A 41 66.79 -22.21 56.25
CA ALA A 41 66.47 -22.63 54.88
C ALA A 41 64.96 -22.63 54.64
N LYS A 42 64.17 -23.18 55.57
CA LYS A 42 62.71 -23.20 55.50
C LYS A 42 62.10 -21.78 55.54
N MET A 43 62.64 -20.89 56.38
CA MET A 43 62.20 -19.50 56.42
C MET A 43 62.50 -18.76 55.11
N LYS A 44 63.68 -19.01 54.52
CA LYS A 44 64.06 -18.45 53.22
C LYS A 44 63.13 -18.94 52.10
N GLU A 45 62.79 -20.23 52.11
CA GLU A 45 61.85 -20.82 51.14
C GLU A 45 60.46 -20.20 51.26
N LEU A 46 59.92 -20.08 52.47
CA LEU A 46 58.63 -19.43 52.72
C LEU A 46 58.62 -17.96 52.29
N PHE A 47 59.71 -17.24 52.52
CA PHE A 47 59.84 -15.86 52.09
C PHE A 47 59.82 -15.73 50.56
N LEU A 48 60.57 -16.59 49.86
CA LEU A 48 60.59 -16.61 48.39
C LEU A 48 59.21 -16.98 47.81
N GLN A 49 58.51 -17.96 48.40
CA GLN A 49 57.15 -18.31 48.00
C GLN A 49 56.19 -17.13 48.19
N LYS A 50 56.29 -16.39 49.30
CA LYS A 50 55.46 -15.20 49.55
C LYS A 50 55.80 -14.04 48.62
N GLU A 51 57.07 -13.84 48.29
CA GLU A 51 57.49 -12.83 47.32
C GLU A 51 56.93 -13.14 45.91
N GLU A 52 56.94 -14.41 45.51
CA GLU A 52 56.38 -14.85 44.23
C GLU A 52 54.84 -14.77 44.21
N GLU A 53 54.17 -15.08 45.32
CA GLU A 53 52.72 -14.86 45.48
C GLU A 53 52.37 -13.38 45.37
N LEU A 54 53.15 -12.50 46.01
CA LEU A 54 52.96 -11.06 45.94
C LEU A 54 53.15 -10.53 44.51
N LYS A 55 54.17 -11.01 43.80
CA LYS A 55 54.42 -10.67 42.39
C LYS A 55 53.24 -11.07 41.49
N ARG A 56 52.70 -12.28 41.67
CA ARG A 56 51.50 -12.74 40.94
C ARG A 56 50.29 -11.85 41.22
N ARG A 57 49.99 -11.58 42.49
CA ARG A 57 48.87 -10.69 42.86
C ARG A 57 49.03 -9.28 42.29
N LEU A 58 50.25 -8.76 42.22
CA LEU A 58 50.52 -7.45 41.65
C LEU A 58 50.28 -7.44 40.14
N GLN A 59 50.72 -8.49 39.43
CA GLN A 59 50.43 -8.68 38.00
C GLN A 59 48.91 -8.78 37.75
N ASP A 60 48.20 -9.60 38.52
CA ASP A 60 46.74 -9.75 38.41
C ASP A 60 46.02 -8.41 38.64
N ASN A 61 46.44 -7.65 39.66
CA ASN A 61 45.87 -6.33 39.93
C ASN A 61 46.11 -5.37 38.75
N THR A 62 47.32 -5.36 38.17
CA THR A 62 47.58 -4.53 36.99
C THR A 62 46.78 -4.95 35.76
N CYS A 63 46.51 -6.26 35.59
CA CYS A 63 45.66 -6.75 34.50
C CYS A 63 44.21 -6.30 34.71
N LEU A 64 43.68 -6.48 35.92
CA LEU A 64 42.33 -6.03 36.29
C LEU A 64 42.15 -4.51 36.20
N GLN A 65 43.19 -3.73 36.49
CA GLN A 65 43.18 -2.27 36.30
C GLN A 65 43.09 -1.89 34.82
N LYS A 66 43.83 -2.58 33.94
CA LYS A 66 43.74 -2.37 32.49
C LYS A 66 42.36 -2.75 31.95
N GLU A 67 41.81 -3.86 32.41
CA GLU A 67 40.48 -4.31 32.03
C GLU A 67 39.39 -3.33 32.51
N ASN A 68 39.48 -2.85 33.74
CA ASN A 68 38.60 -1.79 34.24
C ASN A 68 38.69 -0.51 33.41
N ALA A 69 39.90 -0.08 33.02
CA ALA A 69 40.09 1.09 32.18
C ALA A 69 39.45 0.88 30.79
N LYS A 70 39.58 -0.32 30.21
CA LYS A 70 38.95 -0.66 28.93
C LYS A 70 37.43 -0.64 29.02
N LEU A 71 36.86 -1.32 30.02
CA LEU A 71 35.41 -1.34 30.25
C LEU A 71 34.84 0.06 30.51
N LYS A 72 35.60 0.91 31.20
CA LYS A 72 35.20 2.31 31.43
C LYS A 72 35.15 3.10 30.13
N ASN A 73 36.12 2.93 29.23
CA ASN A 73 36.12 3.58 27.93
C ASN A 73 34.95 3.08 27.05
N GLU A 74 34.71 1.76 27.02
CA GLU A 74 33.57 1.17 26.30
C GLU A 74 32.23 1.72 26.83
N LEU A 75 32.11 1.88 28.16
CA LEU A 75 30.93 2.49 28.78
C LEU A 75 30.76 3.96 28.38
N ASP A 76 31.83 4.74 28.37
CA ASP A 76 31.76 6.17 28.03
C ASP A 76 31.48 6.39 26.53
N GLU A 77 31.96 5.49 25.67
CA GLU A 77 31.60 5.46 24.24
C GLU A 77 30.13 5.09 24.04
N ALA A 78 29.63 4.05 24.72
CA ALA A 78 28.21 3.68 24.67
C ALA A 78 27.28 4.81 25.15
N LYS A 79 27.67 5.52 26.23
CA LYS A 79 26.94 6.72 26.70
C LYS A 79 26.93 7.82 25.65
N SER A 80 28.06 8.06 24.99
CA SER A 80 28.15 9.08 23.93
C SER A 80 27.24 8.74 22.76
N GLN A 81 27.20 7.48 22.35
CA GLN A 81 26.29 7.00 21.30
C GLN A 81 24.82 7.17 21.68
N LEU A 82 24.45 6.88 22.93
CA LEU A 82 23.09 7.10 23.44
C LEU A 82 22.67 8.58 23.39
N VAL A 83 23.56 9.49 23.77
CA VAL A 83 23.27 10.94 23.69
C VAL A 83 23.05 11.38 22.25
N VAL A 84 23.86 10.90 21.31
CA VAL A 84 23.68 11.21 19.87
C VAL A 84 22.35 10.65 19.35
N ALA A 85 21.99 9.42 19.73
CA ALA A 85 20.72 8.82 19.36
C ALA A 85 19.52 9.62 19.91
N ASP A 86 19.59 10.06 21.17
CA ASP A 86 18.54 10.88 21.80
C ASP A 86 18.37 12.22 21.08
N LEU A 87 19.48 12.93 20.79
CA LEU A 87 19.45 14.18 20.04
C LEU A 87 18.87 13.99 18.62
N LYS A 88 19.17 12.88 17.96
CA LYS A 88 18.63 12.57 16.64
C LYS A 88 17.12 12.34 16.69
N ILE A 89 16.65 11.53 17.65
CA ILE A 89 15.22 11.27 17.85
C ILE A 89 14.48 12.57 18.18
N GLN A 90 15.03 13.43 19.04
CA GLN A 90 14.43 14.72 19.36
C GLN A 90 14.32 15.62 18.12
N ASN A 91 15.34 15.65 17.26
CA ASN A 91 15.30 16.41 16.02
C ASN A 91 14.23 15.87 15.05
N ASP A 92 14.17 14.55 14.88
CA ASP A 92 13.18 13.90 14.02
C ASP A 92 11.74 14.20 14.51
N ILE A 93 11.51 14.14 15.83
CA ILE A 93 10.22 14.52 16.43
C ILE A 93 9.88 15.99 16.15
N LEU A 94 10.85 16.91 16.25
CA LEU A 94 10.63 18.33 15.96
C LEU A 94 10.28 18.57 14.48
N ILE A 95 10.93 17.85 13.56
CA ILE A 95 10.65 17.93 12.12
C ILE A 95 9.23 17.44 11.84
N GLU A 96 8.84 16.27 12.35
CA GLU A 96 7.50 15.73 12.15
C GLU A 96 6.42 16.62 12.78
N LYS A 97 6.69 17.20 13.95
CA LYS A 97 5.78 18.18 14.57
C LYS A 97 5.57 19.40 13.68
N ARG A 98 6.62 19.90 13.02
CA ARG A 98 6.52 21.04 12.09
C ARG A 98 5.69 20.68 10.87
N LYS A 99 5.93 19.52 10.26
CA LYS A 99 5.13 19.04 9.11
C LYS A 99 3.65 18.91 9.46
N ALA A 100 3.34 18.30 10.60
CA ALA A 100 1.96 18.18 11.06
C ALA A 100 1.30 19.56 11.29
N GLN A 101 2.04 20.54 11.81
CA GLN A 101 1.52 21.91 11.95
C GLN A 101 1.28 22.59 10.60
N GLU A 102 2.16 22.38 9.61
CA GLU A 102 1.99 22.90 8.25
C GLU A 102 0.77 22.27 7.55
N GLU A 103 0.56 20.96 7.71
CA GLU A 103 -0.63 20.26 7.19
C GLU A 103 -1.91 20.77 7.82
N ILE A 104 -1.94 20.93 9.15
CA ILE A 104 -3.09 21.49 9.87
C ILE A 104 -3.39 22.91 9.36
N ALA A 105 -2.37 23.75 9.17
CA ALA A 105 -2.56 25.11 8.66
C ALA A 105 -3.10 25.10 7.22
N SER A 106 -2.64 24.16 6.38
CA SER A 106 -3.17 24.00 5.02
C SER A 106 -4.63 23.56 5.04
N LEU A 107 -4.98 22.57 5.86
CA LEU A 107 -6.37 22.11 6.00
C LEU A 107 -7.29 23.21 6.53
N GLN A 108 -6.84 23.97 7.53
CA GLN A 108 -7.59 25.12 8.04
C GLN A 108 -7.86 26.17 6.94
N ARG A 109 -6.89 26.41 6.05
CA ARG A 109 -7.07 27.33 4.92
C ARG A 109 -8.11 26.82 3.94
N VAL A 110 -8.04 25.55 3.53
CA VAL A 110 -9.02 24.93 2.62
C VAL A 110 -10.42 24.96 3.21
N ILE A 111 -10.56 24.66 4.52
CA ILE A 111 -11.86 24.75 5.21
C ILE A 111 -12.38 26.18 5.17
N HIS A 112 -11.52 27.17 5.43
CA HIS A 112 -11.91 28.57 5.40
C HIS A 112 -12.37 29.00 4.00
N GLU A 113 -11.60 28.71 2.96
CA GLU A 113 -11.94 28.97 1.56
C GLU A 113 -13.28 28.32 1.18
N THR A 114 -13.46 27.04 1.54
CA THR A 114 -14.72 26.31 1.29
C THR A 114 -15.91 26.95 2.01
N MET A 115 -15.71 27.42 3.24
CA MET A 115 -16.76 28.11 4.02
C MET A 115 -17.11 29.47 3.41
N GLU A 116 -16.12 30.21 2.92
CA GLU A 116 -16.33 31.49 2.23
C GLU A 116 -17.06 31.31 0.91
N GLU A 117 -16.67 30.33 0.09
CA GLU A 117 -17.35 29.97 -1.16
C GLU A 117 -18.80 29.53 -0.91
N SER A 118 -19.03 28.72 0.12
CA SER A 118 -20.37 28.30 0.54
C SER A 118 -21.21 29.48 1.01
N SER A 119 -20.61 30.42 1.73
CA SER A 119 -21.28 31.65 2.20
C SER A 119 -21.63 32.57 1.03
N CYS A 120 -20.74 32.73 0.05
CA CYS A 120 -20.99 33.48 -1.17
C CYS A 120 -22.14 32.86 -1.98
N SER A 121 -22.08 31.55 -2.19
CA SER A 121 -23.12 30.78 -2.91
C SER A 121 -24.48 30.89 -2.21
N ARG A 122 -24.50 30.79 -0.87
CA ARG A 122 -25.74 30.97 -0.08
C ARG A 122 -26.33 32.37 -0.27
N LYS A 123 -25.50 33.43 -0.20
CA LYS A 123 -25.96 34.81 -0.45
C LYS A 123 -26.55 34.98 -1.85
N GLN A 124 -25.93 34.37 -2.87
CA GLN A 124 -26.45 34.41 -4.24
C GLN A 124 -27.82 33.72 -4.34
N LEU A 125 -27.96 32.52 -3.77
CA LEU A 125 -29.24 31.80 -3.72
C LEU A 125 -30.32 32.59 -2.98
N ASP A 126 -29.99 33.23 -1.86
CA ASP A 126 -30.92 34.08 -1.11
C ASP A 126 -31.41 35.28 -1.95
N THR A 127 -30.53 35.89 -2.74
CA THR A 127 -30.92 36.98 -3.65
C THR A 127 -31.83 36.49 -4.79
N GLU A 128 -31.57 35.33 -5.37
CA GLU A 128 -32.44 34.74 -6.39
C GLU A 128 -33.81 34.33 -5.82
N LEU A 129 -33.84 33.76 -4.62
CA LEU A 129 -35.09 33.48 -3.90
C LEU A 129 -35.90 34.75 -3.63
N ALA A 130 -35.24 35.86 -3.28
CA ALA A 130 -35.93 37.14 -3.11
C ALA A 130 -36.53 37.65 -4.43
N LYS A 131 -35.81 37.56 -5.55
CA LYS A 131 -36.31 37.92 -6.88
C LYS A 131 -37.49 37.06 -7.31
N LEU A 132 -37.41 35.74 -7.11
CA LEU A 132 -38.50 34.81 -7.41
C LEU A 132 -39.74 35.09 -6.55
N LYS A 133 -39.57 35.40 -5.26
CA LYS A 133 -40.69 35.81 -4.39
C LYS A 133 -41.37 37.07 -4.89
N ILE A 134 -40.60 38.08 -5.30
CA ILE A 134 -41.14 39.32 -5.89
C ILE A 134 -41.92 39.00 -7.18
N THR A 135 -41.36 38.15 -8.04
CA THR A 135 -41.99 37.74 -9.30
C THR A 135 -43.29 36.97 -9.05
N LEU A 136 -43.29 36.04 -8.08
CA LEU A 136 -44.50 35.33 -7.66
C LEU A 136 -45.57 36.27 -7.13
N SER A 137 -45.21 37.27 -6.32
CA SER A 137 -46.14 38.30 -5.84
C SER A 137 -46.78 39.07 -6.99
N LYS A 138 -45.97 39.47 -7.99
CA LYS A 138 -46.47 40.15 -9.19
C LYS A 138 -47.42 39.27 -10.01
N LEU A 139 -47.04 38.02 -10.26
CA LEU A 139 -47.91 37.06 -10.96
C LEU A 139 -49.19 36.74 -10.18
N GLN A 140 -49.15 36.77 -8.85
CA GLN A 140 -50.33 36.64 -8.00
C GLN A 140 -51.24 37.86 -8.07
N GLU A 141 -50.68 39.07 -8.09
CA GLU A 141 -51.42 40.31 -8.32
C GLU A 141 -52.04 40.35 -9.73
N GLU A 142 -51.30 39.95 -10.77
CA GLU A 142 -51.80 39.82 -12.13
C GLU A 142 -52.91 38.76 -12.22
N ASN A 143 -52.73 37.59 -11.59
CA ASN A 143 -53.79 36.58 -11.51
C ASN A 143 -55.03 37.09 -10.76
N ALA A 144 -54.85 37.88 -9.69
CA ALA A 144 -55.96 38.50 -8.98
C ALA A 144 -56.69 39.52 -9.86
N LEU A 145 -55.94 40.30 -10.64
CA LEU A 145 -56.48 41.26 -11.60
C LEU A 145 -57.24 40.55 -12.73
N ILE A 146 -56.68 39.49 -13.32
CA ILE A 146 -57.33 38.67 -14.35
C ILE A 146 -58.60 38.01 -13.77
N LYS A 147 -58.54 37.47 -12.54
CA LYS A 147 -59.72 36.94 -11.84
C LYS A 147 -60.78 37.99 -11.56
N SER A 148 -60.41 39.26 -11.40
CA SER A 148 -61.37 40.37 -11.24
C SER A 148 -62.00 40.82 -12.57
N GLN A 149 -61.36 40.52 -13.71
CA GLN A 149 -61.86 40.78 -15.06
C GLN A 149 -62.72 39.63 -15.62
N LEU A 150 -62.75 38.48 -14.94
CA LEU A 150 -63.65 37.36 -15.24
C LEU A 150 -65.05 37.64 -14.65
N PRO A 151 -66.13 37.58 -15.46
CA PRO A 151 -67.51 37.81 -14.99
C PRO A 151 -67.91 36.81 -13.90
N ARG A 152 -68.48 37.31 -12.79
CA ARG A 152 -69.11 36.50 -11.75
C ARG A 152 -70.59 36.27 -12.09
N ASP A 153 -70.93 34.97 -12.22
CA ASP A 153 -72.24 34.30 -12.23
C ASP A 153 -73.08 34.31 -13.53
N PRO A 154 -73.98 33.32 -13.76
CA PRO A 154 -73.77 31.85 -13.88
C PRO A 154 -74.52 31.26 -15.12
N PRO A 155 -74.55 29.94 -15.34
CA PRO A 155 -75.86 29.27 -15.25
C PRO A 155 -75.87 27.91 -14.52
N ILE A 156 -77.04 27.67 -13.96
CA ILE A 156 -77.54 26.50 -13.23
C ILE A 156 -77.75 25.34 -14.22
N ASP A 157 -76.95 24.27 -14.06
CA ASP A 157 -77.34 22.85 -14.09
C ASP A 157 -76.11 21.99 -14.41
N GLY A 158 -75.65 21.23 -13.42
CA GLY A 158 -74.58 20.24 -13.58
C GLY A 158 -74.10 19.67 -12.24
N PRO A 159 -73.83 18.35 -12.13
CA PRO A 159 -73.66 17.70 -10.83
C PRO A 159 -72.37 18.13 -10.11
N GLN A 160 -72.50 18.40 -8.81
CA GLN A 160 -71.41 18.72 -7.89
C GLN A 160 -70.39 17.56 -7.81
N ILE A 161 -69.22 17.73 -8.42
CA ILE A 161 -68.04 16.90 -8.09
C ILE A 161 -67.07 17.79 -7.30
N SER A 162 -67.03 17.57 -5.98
CA SER A 162 -66.22 18.37 -5.06
C SER A 162 -64.72 18.07 -5.23
N LEU A 163 -63.99 19.00 -5.87
CA LEU A 163 -62.53 19.06 -6.01
C LEU A 163 -61.79 19.42 -4.69
N SER A 164 -62.40 19.21 -3.53
CA SER A 164 -61.83 19.51 -2.21
C SER A 164 -61.08 18.34 -1.56
N THR A 165 -61.23 17.12 -2.11
CA THR A 165 -60.60 15.89 -1.56
C THR A 165 -59.16 15.69 -2.05
N VAL A 166 -58.82 16.21 -3.24
CA VAL A 166 -57.47 16.04 -3.83
C VAL A 166 -56.42 16.91 -3.13
N THR A 167 -56.80 18.11 -2.69
CA THR A 167 -55.87 19.08 -2.09
C THR A 167 -55.46 18.74 -0.66
N LYS A 168 -56.30 18.00 0.10
CA LYS A 168 -55.96 17.55 1.46
C LYS A 168 -55.07 16.31 1.50
N THR A 169 -54.95 15.59 0.39
CA THR A 169 -54.15 14.35 0.31
C THR A 169 -52.68 14.65 -0.01
N ILE A 170 -52.42 15.75 -0.75
CA ILE A 170 -51.06 16.19 -1.09
C ILE A 170 -50.35 16.84 0.10
N ALA A 171 -51.09 17.58 0.95
CA ALA A 171 -50.50 18.25 2.13
C ALA A 171 -50.01 17.29 3.22
N ARG A 172 -50.57 16.08 3.35
CA ARG A 172 -50.07 15.07 4.31
C ARG A 172 -48.82 14.34 3.83
N LYS A 173 -48.59 14.25 2.52
CA LYS A 173 -47.46 13.48 1.96
C LYS A 173 -46.14 14.25 2.04
N VAL A 174 -46.19 15.58 1.92
CA VAL A 174 -45.00 16.46 1.96
C VAL A 174 -44.42 16.61 3.37
N VAL A 175 -45.23 16.49 4.43
CA VAL A 175 -44.75 16.59 5.83
C VAL A 175 -44.01 15.31 6.29
N SER A 176 -44.24 14.18 5.62
CA SER A 176 -43.59 12.90 5.97
C SER A 176 -42.18 12.69 5.38
N GLN A 177 -41.70 13.60 4.53
CA GLN A 177 -40.43 13.43 3.79
C GLN A 177 -39.27 14.32 4.29
N LEU A 178 -39.46 15.11 5.34
CA LEU A 178 -38.37 15.88 5.95
C LEU A 178 -37.94 15.19 7.25
N GLY A 179 -36.97 14.28 7.10
CA GLY A 179 -36.33 13.56 8.19
C GLY A 179 -35.53 14.49 9.11
N ALA A 180 -36.09 14.77 10.28
CA ALA A 180 -35.37 15.27 11.43
C ALA A 180 -35.47 14.19 12.51
N ASP A 181 -34.51 13.27 12.56
CA ASP A 181 -34.24 12.38 13.72
C ASP A 181 -32.99 11.49 13.45
N ALA A 182 -31.86 12.12 13.13
CA ALA A 182 -30.60 11.41 12.89
C ALA A 182 -29.46 11.92 13.79
N LEU A 183 -29.68 11.95 15.11
CA LEU A 183 -28.59 12.14 16.09
C LEU A 183 -28.90 11.35 17.39
N SER A 184 -28.64 10.05 17.39
CA SER A 184 -28.33 9.31 18.64
C SER A 184 -27.53 8.04 18.31
N LEU A 185 -26.26 8.03 18.72
CA LEU A 185 -25.28 6.98 18.44
C LEU A 185 -25.26 5.94 19.57
N GLY A 186 -25.59 4.69 19.21
CA GLY A 186 -25.31 3.48 19.99
C GLY A 186 -24.85 2.35 19.07
N PRO A 187 -24.02 1.39 19.53
CA PRO A 187 -23.20 0.53 18.67
C PRO A 187 -23.96 -0.59 17.94
N ASP A 188 -25.23 -0.84 18.27
CA ASP A 188 -26.00 -1.97 17.73
C ASP A 188 -26.74 -1.66 16.40
N ASN A 189 -26.50 -0.50 15.80
CA ASN A 189 -27.37 0.07 14.76
C ASN A 189 -26.84 -0.04 13.31
N LEU A 190 -25.66 -0.65 13.09
CA LEU A 190 -25.04 -0.71 11.75
C LEU A 190 -25.73 -1.75 10.84
N GLU A 191 -26.11 -2.91 11.39
CA GLU A 191 -26.76 -3.97 10.62
C GLU A 191 -28.22 -3.60 10.26
N GLU A 192 -28.91 -2.94 11.18
CA GLU A 192 -30.26 -2.39 10.95
C GLU A 192 -30.24 -1.24 9.93
N SER A 193 -29.24 -0.36 9.98
CA SER A 193 -29.04 0.70 8.98
C SER A 193 -28.78 0.15 7.59
N MET A 194 -27.94 -0.88 7.45
CA MET A 194 -27.69 -1.50 6.14
C MET A 194 -28.95 -2.18 5.58
N ARG A 195 -29.78 -2.80 6.43
CA ARG A 195 -31.07 -3.39 6.01
C ARG A 195 -32.11 -2.33 5.63
N LYS A 196 -32.08 -1.14 6.23
CA LYS A 196 -32.93 -0.01 5.86
C LYS A 196 -32.48 0.63 4.54
N VAL A 197 -31.18 0.90 4.38
CA VAL A 197 -30.61 1.41 3.12
C VAL A 197 -30.90 0.46 1.96
N LYS A 198 -30.77 -0.85 2.18
CA LYS A 198 -31.10 -1.86 1.15
C LYS A 198 -32.58 -1.84 0.79
N ARG A 199 -33.49 -1.64 1.75
CA ARG A 199 -34.93 -1.50 1.49
C ARG A 199 -35.26 -0.22 0.75
N TYR A 200 -34.70 0.92 1.15
CA TYR A 200 -34.92 2.19 0.45
C TYR A 200 -34.39 2.17 -0.98
N ALA A 201 -33.22 1.59 -1.22
CA ALA A 201 -32.70 1.42 -2.58
C ALA A 201 -33.59 0.49 -3.44
N GLN A 202 -34.25 -0.49 -2.81
CA GLN A 202 -35.14 -1.43 -3.50
C GLN A 202 -36.50 -0.77 -3.82
N GLU A 203 -37.04 0.01 -2.89
CA GLU A 203 -38.24 0.83 -3.05
C GLU A 203 -38.03 1.94 -4.10
N ASP A 204 -36.89 2.64 -4.06
CA ASP A 204 -36.53 3.67 -5.04
C ASP A 204 -36.36 3.07 -6.44
N ALA A 205 -35.75 1.89 -6.55
CA ALA A 205 -35.62 1.19 -7.82
C ALA A 205 -36.98 0.71 -8.37
N GLU A 206 -37.94 0.39 -7.50
CA GLU A 206 -39.29 -0.02 -7.89
C GLU A 206 -40.16 1.18 -8.30
N VAL A 207 -40.02 2.32 -7.61
CA VAL A 207 -40.62 3.60 -8.02
C VAL A 207 -40.07 4.05 -9.36
N LEU A 208 -38.74 3.97 -9.57
CA LEU A 208 -38.13 4.30 -10.86
C LEU A 208 -38.62 3.36 -11.96
N ARG A 209 -38.74 2.04 -11.71
CA ARG A 209 -39.34 1.11 -12.68
C ARG A 209 -40.81 1.46 -12.99
N SER A 210 -41.58 1.88 -11.99
CA SER A 210 -42.99 2.29 -12.19
C SER A 210 -43.16 3.58 -13.01
N LEU A 211 -42.12 4.43 -13.10
CA LEU A 211 -42.12 5.65 -13.90
C LEU A 211 -41.47 5.45 -15.27
N VAL A 212 -40.40 4.68 -15.35
CA VAL A 212 -39.63 4.47 -16.58
C VAL A 212 -40.36 3.55 -17.56
N VAL A 213 -40.99 2.46 -17.08
CA VAL A 213 -41.67 1.51 -17.97
C VAL A 213 -42.84 2.16 -18.74
N PRO A 214 -43.73 2.96 -18.12
CA PRO A 214 -44.76 3.69 -18.86
C PRO A 214 -44.19 4.70 -19.86
N LEU A 215 -43.09 5.39 -19.51
CA LEU A 215 -42.43 6.33 -20.42
C LEU A 215 -41.77 5.62 -21.61
N GLU A 216 -41.19 4.44 -21.40
CA GLU A 216 -40.65 3.61 -22.49
C GLU A 216 -41.76 3.09 -23.41
N GLU A 217 -42.92 2.73 -22.87
CA GLU A 217 -44.10 2.34 -23.64
C GLU A 217 -44.69 3.52 -24.42
N GLU A 218 -44.76 4.72 -23.83
CA GLU A 218 -45.18 5.94 -24.52
C GLU A 218 -44.20 6.34 -25.64
N ILE A 219 -42.88 6.26 -25.41
CA ILE A 219 -41.87 6.50 -26.43
C ILE A 219 -41.99 5.47 -27.57
N LYS A 220 -42.27 4.21 -27.25
CA LYS A 220 -42.48 3.16 -28.25
C LYS A 220 -43.74 3.42 -29.08
N ALA A 221 -44.85 3.80 -28.44
CA ALA A 221 -46.09 4.16 -29.12
C ALA A 221 -45.95 5.42 -29.99
N LEU A 222 -45.17 6.42 -29.55
CA LEU A 222 -44.86 7.61 -30.33
C LEU A 222 -43.98 7.28 -31.54
N LYS A 223 -42.99 6.39 -31.40
CA LYS A 223 -42.16 5.89 -32.52
C LYS A 223 -42.96 5.07 -33.54
N GLU A 224 -43.96 4.32 -33.09
CA GLU A 224 -44.89 3.59 -33.98
C GLU A 224 -45.83 4.54 -34.73
N LYS A 225 -46.37 5.56 -34.04
CA LYS A 225 -47.18 6.60 -34.69
C LYS A 225 -46.38 7.41 -35.70
N LEU A 226 -45.12 7.73 -35.38
CA LEU A 226 -44.22 8.45 -36.30
C LEU A 226 -43.94 7.63 -37.57
N ARG A 227 -43.71 6.32 -37.41
CA ARG A 227 -43.54 5.40 -38.56
C ARG A 227 -44.82 5.27 -39.39
N ALA A 228 -45.98 5.18 -38.75
CA ALA A 228 -47.26 5.15 -39.45
C ALA A 228 -47.52 6.45 -40.24
N THR A 229 -47.19 7.61 -39.67
CA THR A 229 -47.31 8.90 -40.39
C THR A 229 -46.29 9.03 -41.53
N ASP A 230 -45.07 8.49 -41.39
CA ASP A 230 -44.10 8.44 -42.49
C ASP A 230 -44.55 7.51 -43.62
N ASP A 231 -45.12 6.34 -43.30
CA ASP A 231 -45.66 5.41 -44.29
C ASP A 231 -46.86 6.01 -45.05
N GLU A 232 -47.71 6.80 -44.38
CA GLU A 232 -48.79 7.55 -45.02
C GLU A 232 -48.27 8.69 -45.90
N LEU A 233 -47.21 9.37 -45.48
CA LEU A 233 -46.55 10.42 -46.26
C LEU A 233 -45.89 9.83 -47.53
N GLN A 234 -45.32 8.63 -47.42
CA GLN A 234 -44.69 7.93 -48.54
C GLN A 234 -45.73 7.43 -49.54
N LYS A 235 -46.89 6.92 -49.09
CA LYS A 235 -48.04 6.61 -49.95
C LYS A 235 -48.60 7.85 -50.66
N CYS A 236 -48.69 8.99 -49.98
CA CYS A 236 -49.10 10.26 -50.60
C CYS A 236 -48.11 10.72 -51.69
N LYS A 237 -46.80 10.52 -51.49
CA LYS A 237 -45.76 10.81 -52.50
C LYS A 237 -45.85 9.85 -53.69
N GLU A 238 -46.17 8.58 -53.48
CA GLU A 238 -46.37 7.60 -54.57
C GLU A 238 -47.61 7.90 -55.43
N ILE A 239 -48.70 8.38 -54.82
CA ILE A 239 -49.92 8.83 -55.54
C ILE A 239 -49.65 10.10 -56.38
N GLN A 240 -48.74 10.96 -55.94
CA GLN A 240 -48.30 12.14 -56.71
C GLN A 240 -47.40 11.79 -57.90
N LEU A 241 -46.62 10.69 -57.83
CA LEU A 241 -45.80 10.23 -58.95
C LEU A 241 -46.62 9.57 -60.09
N GLN A 242 -47.78 8.98 -59.79
CA GLN A 242 -48.61 8.33 -60.82
C GLN A 242 -49.45 9.31 -61.67
N LYS A 243 -49.59 10.58 -61.26
CA LYS A 243 -50.39 11.59 -62.00
C LYS A 243 -49.63 12.40 -63.06
N LYS A 244 -48.35 12.07 -63.35
CA LYS A 244 -47.47 12.89 -64.20
C LYS A 244 -47.19 12.35 -65.61
N GLN A 245 -48.04 11.46 -66.15
CA GLN A 245 -47.94 11.00 -67.54
C GLN A 245 -49.28 11.17 -68.28
N GLN A 246 -49.52 12.35 -68.85
CA GLN A 246 -50.35 12.61 -70.04
C GLN A 246 -50.08 14.04 -70.54
N GLU A 247 -49.50 14.14 -71.73
CA GLU A 247 -49.18 15.34 -72.55
C GLU A 247 -50.42 15.89 -73.33
N PRO A 248 -50.35 16.91 -74.23
CA PRO A 248 -49.48 18.11 -74.38
C PRO A 248 -50.30 19.41 -74.71
N GLY A 249 -49.62 20.56 -74.89
CA GLY A 249 -49.99 21.49 -75.98
C GLY A 249 -50.47 22.92 -75.66
N SER A 250 -49.55 23.86 -75.88
CA SER A 250 -49.75 25.20 -76.48
C SER A 250 -50.28 26.41 -75.69
N SER A 251 -49.55 27.50 -75.96
CA SER A 251 -49.94 28.91 -76.03
C SER A 251 -49.75 29.79 -74.78
N GLU A 252 -48.89 30.79 -74.99
CA GLU A 252 -48.53 31.88 -74.11
C GLU A 252 -49.78 32.66 -73.66
N SER A 253 -50.11 32.58 -72.39
CA SER A 253 -50.60 33.74 -71.63
C SER A 253 -50.27 33.49 -70.16
N VAL A 254 -49.57 34.43 -69.53
CA VAL A 254 -49.19 34.35 -68.12
C VAL A 254 -50.47 34.38 -67.29
N CYS A 255 -50.85 33.22 -66.77
CA CYS A 255 -51.98 33.06 -65.88
C CYS A 255 -51.57 33.47 -64.46
N ASP A 256 -52.08 34.59 -63.95
CA ASP A 256 -51.76 35.12 -62.61
C ASP A 256 -52.00 34.09 -61.47
N MET A 257 -52.95 33.18 -61.65
CA MET A 257 -53.16 32.03 -60.74
C MET A 257 -51.96 31.06 -60.73
N CYS A 258 -51.36 30.77 -61.88
CA CYS A 258 -50.22 29.86 -62.00
C CYS A 258 -48.94 30.51 -61.48
N ALA A 259 -48.72 31.81 -61.75
CA ALA A 259 -47.61 32.57 -61.17
C ALA A 259 -47.69 32.65 -59.63
N ASN A 260 -48.90 32.72 -59.06
CA ASN A 260 -49.09 32.72 -57.61
C ASN A 260 -48.83 31.33 -56.98
N TYR A 261 -49.27 30.24 -57.61
CA TYR A 261 -48.91 28.89 -57.16
C TYR A 261 -47.42 28.58 -57.31
N GLU A 262 -46.79 29.04 -58.38
CA GLU A 262 -45.35 28.90 -58.60
C GLU A 262 -44.56 29.71 -57.56
N ALA A 263 -44.98 30.94 -57.26
CA ALA A 263 -44.42 31.74 -56.16
C ALA A 263 -44.65 31.10 -54.77
N GLN A 264 -45.80 30.47 -54.55
CA GLN A 264 -46.11 29.75 -53.31
C GLN A 264 -45.31 28.46 -53.18
N LEU A 265 -45.09 27.74 -54.29
CA LEU A 265 -44.24 26.55 -54.35
C LEU A 265 -42.78 26.89 -54.10
N VAL A 266 -42.28 27.98 -54.71
CA VAL A 266 -40.93 28.50 -54.46
C VAL A 266 -40.76 28.93 -53.00
N LYS A 267 -41.76 29.59 -52.41
CA LYS A 267 -41.76 29.89 -50.96
C LYS A 267 -41.75 28.64 -50.10
N MET A 268 -42.52 27.61 -50.45
CA MET A 268 -42.54 26.34 -49.72
C MET A 268 -41.22 25.58 -49.87
N GLN A 269 -40.60 25.57 -51.06
CA GLN A 269 -39.28 24.98 -51.29
C GLN A 269 -38.17 25.73 -50.56
N ALA A 270 -38.23 27.07 -50.51
CA ALA A 270 -37.31 27.87 -49.71
C ALA A 270 -37.47 27.60 -48.20
N ALA A 271 -38.71 27.49 -47.71
CA ALA A 271 -39.00 27.12 -46.33
C ALA A 271 -38.52 25.69 -45.99
N ALA A 272 -38.69 24.73 -46.92
CA ALA A 272 -38.20 23.36 -46.75
C ALA A 272 -36.67 23.31 -46.67
N LYS A 273 -35.95 24.03 -47.56
CA LYS A 273 -34.49 24.13 -47.50
C LYS A 273 -33.99 24.80 -46.22
N GLU A 274 -34.70 25.81 -45.72
CA GLU A 274 -34.35 26.47 -44.46
C GLU A 274 -34.57 25.53 -43.26
N LEU A 275 -35.65 24.75 -43.26
CA LEU A 275 -35.89 23.72 -42.24
C LEU A 275 -34.86 22.58 -42.30
N GLU A 276 -34.48 22.12 -43.49
CA GLU A 276 -33.40 21.12 -43.68
C GLU A 276 -32.07 21.64 -43.14
N LYS A 277 -31.75 22.91 -43.39
CA LYS A 277 -30.55 23.56 -42.83
C LYS A 277 -30.61 23.63 -41.30
N GLN A 278 -31.74 24.05 -40.74
CA GLN A 278 -31.95 24.11 -39.28
C GLN A 278 -31.88 22.73 -38.62
N GLN A 279 -32.38 21.69 -39.30
CA GLN A 279 -32.25 20.30 -38.86
C GLN A 279 -30.78 19.87 -38.84
N LEU A 280 -30.03 20.15 -39.91
CA LEU A 280 -28.61 19.78 -40.00
C LEU A 280 -27.74 20.53 -38.97
N ASP A 281 -28.04 21.81 -38.72
CA ASP A 281 -27.38 22.59 -37.68
C ASP A 281 -27.71 22.05 -36.27
N SER A 282 -28.96 21.63 -36.04
CA SER A 282 -29.38 20.99 -34.78
C SER A 282 -28.72 19.63 -34.57
N GLU A 283 -28.63 18.80 -35.62
CA GLU A 283 -27.94 17.51 -35.58
C GLU A 283 -26.44 17.68 -35.28
N ARG A 284 -25.79 18.69 -35.88
CA ARG A 284 -24.39 19.02 -35.58
C ARG A 284 -24.20 19.48 -34.14
N MET A 285 -25.07 20.34 -33.61
CA MET A 285 -25.02 20.76 -32.20
C MET A 285 -25.22 19.58 -31.24
N LEU A 286 -26.13 18.67 -31.58
CA LEU A 286 -26.41 17.48 -30.78
C LEU A 286 -25.23 16.49 -30.81
N GLN A 287 -24.51 16.40 -31.93
CA GLN A 287 -23.27 15.63 -32.05
C GLN A 287 -22.17 16.18 -31.12
N VAL A 288 -21.95 17.49 -31.12
CA VAL A 288 -20.96 18.15 -30.24
C VAL A 288 -21.30 17.92 -28.77
N GLN A 289 -22.57 18.10 -28.39
CA GLN A 289 -23.03 17.83 -27.02
C GLN A 289 -22.85 16.37 -26.59
N LYS A 290 -23.04 15.41 -27.51
CA LYS A 290 -22.77 13.99 -27.24
C LYS A 290 -21.29 13.73 -27.00
N GLU A 291 -20.41 14.34 -27.79
CA GLU A 291 -18.95 14.22 -27.61
C GLU A 291 -18.50 14.85 -26.29
N ASP A 292 -19.03 16.01 -25.92
CA ASP A 292 -18.70 16.66 -24.65
C ASP A 292 -19.24 15.89 -23.45
N LEU A 293 -20.45 15.32 -23.56
CA LEU A 293 -21.00 14.43 -22.54
C LEU A 293 -20.14 13.16 -22.38
N ALA A 294 -19.68 12.58 -23.49
CA ALA A 294 -18.80 11.40 -23.45
C ALA A 294 -17.46 11.71 -22.74
N LYS A 295 -16.85 12.88 -23.02
CA LYS A 295 -15.63 13.31 -22.33
C LYS A 295 -15.86 13.52 -20.83
N GLU A 296 -16.98 14.13 -20.44
CA GLU A 296 -17.34 14.32 -19.02
C GLU A 296 -17.57 12.98 -18.31
N VAL A 297 -18.19 11.99 -18.98
CA VAL A 297 -18.38 10.64 -18.43
C VAL A 297 -17.04 9.95 -18.20
N GLU A 298 -16.13 9.98 -19.18
CA GLU A 298 -14.79 9.39 -19.01
C GLU A 298 -14.00 10.11 -17.91
N PHE A 299 -14.06 11.44 -17.85
CA PHE A 299 -13.41 12.22 -16.80
C PHE A 299 -13.95 11.86 -15.40
N ARG A 300 -15.27 11.74 -15.24
CA ARG A 300 -15.86 11.29 -13.96
C ARG A 300 -15.41 9.90 -13.58
N LYS A 301 -15.38 8.97 -14.54
CA LYS A 301 -14.93 7.61 -14.31
C LYS A 301 -13.48 7.57 -13.84
N GLU A 302 -12.57 8.30 -14.49
CA GLU A 302 -11.17 8.42 -14.05
C GLU A 302 -11.04 9.01 -12.65
N MET A 303 -11.86 10.02 -12.31
CA MET A 303 -11.86 10.64 -10.99
C MET A 303 -12.39 9.69 -9.91
N GLU A 304 -13.44 8.93 -10.21
CA GLU A 304 -13.98 7.90 -9.31
C GLU A 304 -12.98 6.76 -9.08
N GLU A 305 -12.28 6.31 -10.14
CA GLU A 305 -11.22 5.31 -10.03
C GLU A 305 -10.08 5.80 -9.13
N LYS A 306 -9.55 7.01 -9.38
CA LYS A 306 -8.50 7.62 -8.54
C LYS A 306 -8.95 7.82 -7.09
N TRP A 307 -10.20 8.24 -6.88
CA TRP A 307 -10.76 8.39 -5.55
C TRP A 307 -10.86 7.05 -4.82
N ASN A 308 -11.31 5.99 -5.51
CA ASN A 308 -11.38 4.65 -4.95
C ASN A 308 -9.99 4.06 -4.64
N GLU A 309 -9.01 4.26 -5.52
CA GLU A 309 -7.62 3.87 -5.27
C GLU A 309 -7.07 4.53 -4.02
N LYS A 310 -7.22 5.85 -3.89
CA LYS A 310 -6.76 6.60 -2.71
C LYS A 310 -7.49 6.18 -1.44
N LYS A 311 -8.79 5.93 -1.53
CA LYS A 311 -9.59 5.43 -0.42
C LYS A 311 -9.08 4.06 0.07
N GLU A 312 -8.78 3.14 -0.83
CA GLU A 312 -8.27 1.81 -0.46
C GLU A 312 -6.83 1.90 0.09
N GLU A 313 -5.97 2.74 -0.49
CA GLU A 313 -4.62 3.02 0.02
C GLU A 313 -4.68 3.55 1.47
N HIS A 314 -5.53 4.55 1.73
CA HIS A 314 -5.71 5.09 3.08
C HIS A 314 -6.32 4.06 4.05
N LYS A 315 -7.26 3.24 3.58
CA LYS A 315 -7.85 2.16 4.39
C LYS A 315 -6.81 1.14 4.82
N ILE A 316 -5.93 0.71 3.91
CA ILE A 316 -4.81 -0.18 4.24
C ILE A 316 -3.89 0.49 5.26
N LYS A 317 -3.51 1.74 5.03
CA LYS A 317 -2.61 2.48 5.92
C LYS A 317 -3.19 2.68 7.33
N VAL A 318 -4.49 2.94 7.43
CA VAL A 318 -5.21 3.02 8.72
C VAL A 318 -5.22 1.66 9.41
N ALA A 319 -5.45 0.56 8.68
CA ALA A 319 -5.41 -0.78 9.25
C ALA A 319 -4.01 -1.12 9.79
N GLU A 320 -2.94 -0.83 9.04
CA GLU A 320 -1.56 -1.02 9.47
C GLU A 320 -1.21 -0.18 10.71
N LEU A 321 -1.57 1.10 10.72
CA LEU A 321 -1.37 1.99 11.87
C LEU A 321 -2.16 1.51 13.10
N THR A 322 -3.35 0.97 12.89
CA THR A 322 -4.16 0.42 13.98
C THR A 322 -3.51 -0.81 14.60
N VAL A 323 -3.03 -1.74 13.77
CA VAL A 323 -2.33 -2.95 14.23
C VAL A 323 -1.04 -2.57 14.97
N THR A 324 -0.22 -1.70 14.39
CA THR A 324 1.03 -1.25 15.04
C THR A 324 0.76 -0.54 16.37
N SER A 325 -0.25 0.34 16.44
CA SER A 325 -0.66 0.97 17.69
C SER A 325 -1.10 -0.05 18.76
N GLN A 326 -1.89 -1.06 18.38
CA GLN A 326 -2.31 -2.12 19.30
C GLN A 326 -1.12 -2.94 19.80
N THR A 327 -0.17 -3.26 18.92
CA THR A 327 1.02 -4.03 19.27
C THR A 327 1.94 -3.24 20.22
N LEU A 328 2.13 -1.93 19.96
CA LEU A 328 2.87 -1.04 20.84
C LEU A 328 2.19 -0.88 22.21
N GLN A 329 0.86 -0.83 22.25
CA GLN A 329 0.12 -0.77 23.49
C GLN A 329 0.28 -2.06 24.32
N GLN A 330 0.24 -3.22 23.67
CA GLN A 330 0.45 -4.52 24.33
C GLN A 330 1.87 -4.63 24.90
N THR A 331 2.89 -4.35 24.09
CA THR A 331 4.30 -4.38 24.54
C THR A 331 4.56 -3.39 25.67
N LEU A 332 3.95 -2.20 25.65
CA LEU A 332 4.02 -1.25 26.75
C LEU A 332 3.38 -1.79 28.04
N THR A 333 2.23 -2.48 27.94
CA THR A 333 1.61 -3.09 29.12
C THR A 333 2.43 -4.23 29.71
N GLU A 334 3.07 -5.04 28.87
CA GLU A 334 3.98 -6.11 29.31
C GLU A 334 5.25 -5.53 29.95
N ALA A 335 5.84 -4.50 29.36
CA ALA A 335 6.99 -3.79 29.92
C ALA A 335 6.66 -3.18 31.30
N LYS A 336 5.47 -2.59 31.48
CA LYS A 336 5.01 -2.09 32.79
C LYS A 336 4.88 -3.21 33.81
N LYS A 337 4.26 -4.33 33.43
CA LYS A 337 4.06 -5.48 34.33
C LYS A 337 5.40 -6.09 34.77
N THR A 338 6.34 -6.24 33.84
CA THR A 338 7.68 -6.78 34.14
C THR A 338 8.47 -5.82 35.01
N PHE A 339 8.40 -4.51 34.76
CA PHE A 339 9.02 -3.50 35.62
C PHE A 339 8.46 -3.55 37.05
N GLU A 340 7.14 -3.61 37.24
CA GLU A 340 6.51 -3.73 38.56
C GLU A 340 6.91 -5.02 39.28
N GLN A 341 7.10 -6.13 38.56
CA GLN A 341 7.56 -7.39 39.12
C GLN A 341 9.02 -7.29 39.58
N VAL A 342 9.90 -6.72 38.75
CA VAL A 342 11.31 -6.50 39.11
C VAL A 342 11.41 -5.54 40.30
N GLN A 343 10.65 -4.45 40.30
CA GLN A 343 10.62 -3.50 41.41
C GLN A 343 10.22 -4.18 42.72
N ARG A 344 9.18 -5.02 42.71
CA ARG A 344 8.76 -5.82 43.88
C ARG A 344 9.86 -6.77 44.33
N SER A 345 10.45 -7.53 43.41
CA SER A 345 11.53 -8.47 43.73
C SER A 345 12.76 -7.78 44.35
N VAL A 346 13.16 -6.63 43.81
CA VAL A 346 14.29 -5.85 44.33
C VAL A 346 13.97 -5.30 45.71
N ASN A 347 12.74 -4.82 45.92
CA ASN A 347 12.32 -4.31 47.22
C ASN A 347 12.29 -5.42 48.29
N ASP A 348 11.83 -6.62 47.93
CA ASP A 348 11.84 -7.78 48.82
C ASP A 348 13.27 -8.19 49.20
N GLU A 349 14.21 -8.20 48.25
CA GLU A 349 15.62 -8.46 48.53
C GLU A 349 16.26 -7.37 49.40
N LEU A 350 15.93 -6.09 49.17
CA LEU A 350 16.39 -5.00 50.03
C LEU A 350 15.89 -5.15 51.47
N VAL A 351 14.63 -5.58 51.67
CA VAL A 351 14.08 -5.86 53.01
C VAL A 351 14.84 -7.01 53.67
N LYS A 352 15.10 -8.11 52.95
CA LYS A 352 15.87 -9.25 53.48
C LYS A 352 17.29 -8.83 53.88
N LEU A 353 18.00 -8.10 53.02
CA LEU A 353 19.35 -7.61 53.29
C LEU A 353 19.38 -6.64 54.48
N THR A 354 18.38 -5.76 54.59
CA THR A 354 18.26 -4.83 55.72
C THR A 354 18.08 -5.58 57.03
N ARG A 355 17.18 -6.58 57.06
CA ARG A 355 16.97 -7.45 58.23
C ARG A 355 18.24 -8.22 58.60
N GLY A 356 18.93 -8.80 57.61
CA GLY A 356 20.19 -9.52 57.84
C GLY A 356 21.29 -8.61 58.39
N ARG A 357 21.43 -7.39 57.88
CA ARG A 357 22.37 -6.39 58.40
C ARG A 357 22.09 -6.07 59.87
N GLU A 358 20.82 -5.82 60.21
CA GLU A 358 20.42 -5.51 61.60
C GLU A 358 20.67 -6.68 62.55
N GLU A 359 20.51 -7.91 62.08
CA GLU A 359 20.81 -9.11 62.85
C GLU A 359 22.30 -9.28 63.11
N VAL A 360 23.14 -9.11 62.08
CA VAL A 360 24.61 -9.13 62.24
C VAL A 360 25.06 -8.02 63.19
N GLN A 361 24.47 -6.83 63.09
CA GLN A 361 24.79 -5.72 64.00
C GLN A 361 24.44 -6.04 65.45
N ARG A 362 23.29 -6.68 65.71
CA ARG A 362 22.91 -7.16 67.05
C ARG A 362 23.93 -8.17 67.61
N HIS A 363 24.33 -9.14 66.80
CA HIS A 363 25.34 -10.14 67.20
C HIS A 363 26.70 -9.50 67.50
N LEU A 364 27.13 -8.54 66.67
CA LEU A 364 28.40 -7.85 66.86
C LEU A 364 28.43 -7.06 68.18
N ILE A 365 27.33 -6.36 68.51
CA ILE A 365 27.18 -5.66 69.80
C ILE A 365 27.22 -6.64 70.98
N ALA A 366 26.53 -7.79 70.86
CA ALA A 366 26.54 -8.81 71.90
C ALA A 366 27.94 -9.39 72.14
N LEU A 367 28.66 -9.75 71.07
CA LEU A 367 30.03 -10.27 71.14
C LEU A 367 31.02 -9.25 71.70
N GLN A 368 30.87 -7.96 71.35
CA GLN A 368 31.69 -6.89 71.94
C GLN A 368 31.50 -6.84 73.46
N LYS A 369 30.25 -6.87 73.93
CA LYS A 369 29.93 -6.88 75.37
C LYS A 369 30.48 -8.12 76.08
N GLU A 370 30.40 -9.30 75.45
CA GLU A 370 30.98 -10.52 76.02
C GLU A 370 32.51 -10.46 76.10
N ASN A 371 33.18 -9.95 75.07
CA ASN A 371 34.63 -9.76 75.08
C ASN A 371 35.07 -8.79 76.18
N GLU A 372 34.38 -7.66 76.35
CA GLU A 372 34.66 -6.72 77.45
C GLU A 372 34.51 -7.38 78.82
N ASN A 373 33.46 -8.19 79.00
CA ASN A 373 33.22 -8.94 80.24
C ASN A 373 34.31 -10.00 80.49
N LEU A 374 34.71 -10.75 79.46
CA LEU A 374 35.74 -11.79 79.57
C LEU A 374 37.11 -11.17 79.88
N VAL A 375 37.51 -10.12 79.17
CA VAL A 375 38.76 -9.39 79.44
C VAL A 375 38.76 -8.83 80.87
N GLY A 376 37.65 -8.27 81.33
CA GLY A 376 37.50 -7.79 82.70
C GLY A 376 37.61 -8.90 83.76
N LYS A 377 37.02 -10.08 83.51
CA LYS A 377 37.11 -11.24 84.41
C LYS A 377 38.52 -11.84 84.44
N HIS A 378 39.15 -12.05 83.28
CA HIS A 378 40.50 -12.59 83.20
C HIS A 378 41.55 -11.66 83.83
N SER A 379 41.41 -10.35 83.64
CA SER A 379 42.30 -9.36 84.29
C SER A 379 42.18 -9.41 85.82
N LYS A 380 40.95 -9.41 86.36
CA LYS A 380 40.70 -9.51 87.81
C LYS A 380 41.19 -10.84 88.39
N HIS A 381 40.90 -11.96 87.73
CA HIS A 381 41.29 -13.29 88.18
C HIS A 381 42.82 -13.47 88.12
N SER A 382 43.48 -12.96 87.07
CA SER A 382 44.94 -12.96 86.95
C SER A 382 45.61 -12.09 88.02
N GLN A 383 45.05 -10.92 88.36
CA GLN A 383 45.57 -10.09 89.46
C GLN A 383 45.41 -10.79 90.82
N GLN A 384 44.29 -11.48 91.03
CA GLN A 384 44.05 -12.26 92.25
C GLN A 384 45.10 -13.36 92.43
N LEU A 385 45.31 -14.18 91.39
CA LEU A 385 46.30 -15.26 91.38
C LEU A 385 47.75 -14.76 91.56
N GLN A 386 48.10 -13.57 91.04
CA GLN A 386 49.43 -12.98 91.24
C GLN A 386 49.63 -12.38 92.64
N SER A 387 48.56 -11.99 93.32
CA SER A 387 48.61 -11.38 94.67
C SER A 387 48.59 -12.40 95.81
N GLU A 388 48.28 -13.67 95.51
CA GLU A 388 48.25 -14.74 96.50
C GLU A 388 49.67 -15.24 96.80
N SER A 389 50.13 -15.04 98.04
CA SER A 389 51.41 -15.57 98.52
C SER A 389 51.29 -17.07 98.79
N ILE A 390 52.14 -17.88 98.14
CA ILE A 390 52.24 -19.33 98.38
C ILE A 390 52.82 -19.55 99.79
N ASN A 391 51.98 -19.97 100.73
CA ASN A 391 52.37 -20.20 102.12
C ASN A 391 52.48 -21.71 102.36
N MET A 392 53.67 -22.19 102.74
CA MET A 392 53.92 -23.61 102.98
C MET A 392 53.51 -23.95 104.44
N PRO A 393 52.66 -24.95 104.69
CA PRO A 393 52.20 -25.28 106.04
C PRO A 393 53.36 -25.61 106.98
N ASN A 394 53.47 -24.92 108.11
CA ASN A 394 54.60 -25.09 109.04
C ASN A 394 54.24 -25.94 110.28
N ASN A 395 52.99 -26.39 110.40
CA ASN A 395 52.54 -27.28 111.45
C ASN A 395 51.55 -28.35 110.93
N VAL A 396 51.36 -29.42 111.73
CA VAL A 396 50.53 -30.58 111.37
C VAL A 396 49.04 -30.20 111.22
N GLU A 397 48.55 -29.21 111.98
CA GLU A 397 47.15 -28.76 111.91
C GLU A 397 46.85 -28.01 110.61
N GLU A 398 47.74 -27.11 110.17
CA GLU A 398 47.67 -26.40 108.89
C GLU A 398 47.76 -27.36 107.70
N LEU A 399 48.53 -28.44 107.82
CA LEU A 399 48.59 -29.49 106.81
C LEU A 399 47.26 -30.26 106.71
N HIS A 400 46.63 -30.59 107.84
CA HIS A 400 45.29 -31.21 107.84
C HIS A 400 44.24 -30.28 107.22
N VAL A 401 44.26 -28.98 107.54
CA VAL A 401 43.37 -27.98 106.92
C VAL A 401 43.62 -27.87 105.41
N SER A 402 44.89 -27.88 104.98
CA SER A 402 45.24 -27.86 103.55
C SER A 402 44.78 -29.13 102.83
N LEU A 403 44.90 -30.30 103.46
CA LEU A 403 44.39 -31.57 102.92
C LEU A 403 42.87 -31.60 102.83
N LEU A 404 42.16 -31.07 103.83
CA LEU A 404 40.71 -30.92 103.79
C LEU A 404 40.28 -29.97 102.67
N LYS A 405 40.98 -28.84 102.52
CA LYS A 405 40.74 -27.89 101.43
C LYS A 405 41.00 -28.50 100.05
N MET A 406 42.11 -29.22 99.88
CA MET A 406 42.39 -29.98 98.65
C MET A 406 41.33 -31.05 98.35
N ARG A 407 40.77 -31.69 99.39
CA ARG A 407 39.68 -32.65 99.24
C ARG A 407 38.37 -31.96 98.85
N GLU A 408 38.08 -30.79 99.41
CA GLU A 408 36.94 -29.94 99.04
C GLU A 408 37.06 -29.43 97.60
N ASP A 409 38.26 -28.99 97.19
CA ASP A 409 38.57 -28.57 95.82
C ASP A 409 38.41 -29.75 94.85
N LEU A 410 38.83 -30.95 95.24
CA LEU A 410 38.65 -32.17 94.43
C LEU A 410 37.18 -32.59 94.32
N ILE A 411 36.39 -32.41 95.37
CA ILE A 411 34.93 -32.62 95.31
C ILE A 411 34.30 -31.60 94.35
N THR A 412 34.68 -30.33 94.46
CA THR A 412 34.19 -29.25 93.58
C THR A 412 34.56 -29.50 92.12
N ALA A 413 35.79 -29.95 91.85
CA ALA A 413 36.24 -30.31 90.51
C ALA A 413 35.48 -31.51 89.94
N LYS A 414 35.14 -32.51 90.78
CA LYS A 414 34.31 -33.65 90.36
C LYS A 414 32.88 -33.24 90.02
N VAL A 415 32.25 -32.40 90.85
CA VAL A 415 30.91 -31.87 90.54
C VAL A 415 30.93 -31.04 89.26
N ALA A 416 31.97 -30.22 89.06
CA ALA A 416 32.13 -29.45 87.82
C ALA A 416 32.34 -30.36 86.60
N GLN A 417 33.06 -31.48 86.75
CA GLN A 417 33.22 -32.49 85.70
C GLN A 417 31.88 -33.15 85.34
N GLU A 418 31.06 -33.52 86.32
CA GLU A 418 29.73 -34.11 86.08
C GLU A 418 28.81 -33.13 85.33
N VAL A 419 28.78 -31.86 85.73
CA VAL A 419 28.02 -30.82 85.02
C VAL A 419 28.56 -30.59 83.60
N ALA A 420 29.87 -30.65 83.40
CA ALA A 420 30.48 -30.53 82.08
C ALA A 420 30.12 -31.72 81.18
N GLN A 421 30.03 -32.93 81.73
CA GLN A 421 29.59 -34.13 81.01
C GLN A 421 28.12 -34.04 80.60
N GLU A 422 27.22 -33.61 81.49
CA GLU A 422 25.80 -33.40 81.15
C GLU A 422 25.63 -32.35 80.03
N LYS A 423 26.44 -31.30 80.07
CA LYS A 423 26.48 -30.28 79.01
C LYS A 423 27.02 -30.84 77.70
N GLU A 424 28.04 -31.69 77.74
CA GLU A 424 28.55 -32.38 76.55
C GLU A 424 27.48 -33.27 75.91
N GLU A 425 26.73 -34.03 76.72
CA GLU A 425 25.63 -34.87 76.23
C GLU A 425 24.52 -34.04 75.58
N THR A 426 24.17 -32.90 76.18
CA THR A 426 23.20 -31.96 75.60
C THR A 426 23.69 -31.43 74.25
N LEU A 427 24.95 -31.00 74.18
CA LEU A 427 25.55 -30.51 72.92
C LEU A 427 25.63 -31.62 71.86
N ARG A 428 25.92 -32.87 72.24
CA ARG A 428 25.90 -34.02 71.31
C ARG A 428 24.50 -34.25 70.74
N TYR A 429 23.47 -34.12 71.56
CA TYR A 429 22.07 -34.19 71.09
C TYR A 429 21.74 -33.06 70.12
N GLU A 430 22.10 -31.82 70.45
CA GLU A 430 21.91 -30.66 69.56
C GLU A 430 22.64 -30.84 68.23
N VAL A 431 23.89 -31.30 68.24
CA VAL A 431 24.66 -31.59 67.02
C VAL A 431 23.94 -32.65 66.17
N THR A 432 23.41 -33.71 66.79
CA THR A 432 22.70 -34.78 66.07
C THR A 432 21.43 -34.23 65.41
N LEU A 433 20.66 -33.40 66.13
CA LEU A 433 19.45 -32.77 65.61
C LEU A 433 19.77 -31.85 64.42
N LEU A 434 20.83 -31.05 64.52
CA LEU A 434 21.29 -30.19 63.43
C LEU A 434 21.73 -30.99 62.20
N HIS A 435 22.41 -32.12 62.39
CA HIS A 435 22.76 -33.01 61.28
C HIS A 435 21.52 -33.57 60.58
N GLU A 436 20.51 -34.01 61.33
CA GLU A 436 19.27 -34.52 60.76
C GLU A 436 18.51 -33.43 59.98
N GLN A 437 18.46 -32.20 60.51
CA GLN A 437 17.90 -31.05 59.80
C GLN A 437 18.63 -30.77 58.49
N MET A 438 19.96 -30.74 58.51
CA MET A 438 20.79 -30.53 57.30
C MET A 438 20.57 -31.64 56.26
N GLU A 439 20.42 -32.89 56.68
CA GLU A 439 20.15 -34.00 55.77
C GLU A 439 18.76 -33.90 55.14
N GLN A 440 17.74 -33.53 55.92
CA GLN A 440 16.39 -33.26 55.41
C GLN A 440 16.40 -32.11 54.39
N GLU A 441 17.08 -31.00 54.69
CA GLU A 441 17.23 -29.90 53.74
C GLU A 441 17.95 -30.34 52.45
N SER A 442 18.99 -31.17 52.56
CA SER A 442 19.71 -31.70 51.40
C SER A 442 18.79 -32.55 50.52
N ARG A 443 17.96 -33.41 51.12
CA ARG A 443 16.99 -34.24 50.38
C ARG A 443 15.93 -33.39 49.65
N VAL A 444 15.44 -32.32 50.28
CA VAL A 444 14.49 -31.39 49.64
C VAL A 444 15.15 -30.70 48.44
N LYS A 445 16.37 -30.18 48.61
CA LYS A 445 17.14 -29.56 47.52
C LYS A 445 17.39 -30.54 46.36
N GLU A 446 17.69 -31.80 46.66
CA GLU A 446 17.86 -32.84 45.62
C GLU A 446 16.58 -33.09 44.83
N GLN A 447 15.42 -33.10 45.50
CA GLN A 447 14.12 -33.23 44.84
C GLN A 447 13.82 -32.02 43.94
N GLU A 448 14.07 -30.80 44.41
CA GLU A 448 13.92 -29.59 43.60
C GLU A 448 14.81 -29.61 42.35
N ILE A 449 16.08 -30.03 42.51
CA ILE A 449 17.01 -30.20 41.39
C ILE A 449 16.47 -31.22 40.37
N LEU A 450 15.85 -32.31 40.81
CA LEU A 450 15.27 -33.31 39.92
C LEU A 450 14.08 -32.74 39.13
N VAL A 451 13.20 -31.97 39.79
CA VAL A 451 12.06 -31.31 39.12
C VAL A 451 12.57 -30.33 38.06
N LEU A 452 13.54 -29.48 38.41
CA LEU A 452 14.13 -28.52 37.46
C LEU A 452 14.83 -29.24 36.29
N LYS A 453 15.51 -30.36 36.53
CA LYS A 453 16.09 -31.18 35.45
C LYS A 453 15.03 -31.70 34.48
N ASN A 454 13.89 -32.16 34.99
CA ASN A 454 12.78 -32.62 34.16
C ASN A 454 12.18 -31.47 33.34
N GLU A 455 11.99 -30.31 33.95
CA GLU A 455 11.51 -29.11 33.24
C GLU A 455 12.48 -28.67 32.13
N ILE A 456 13.79 -28.63 32.42
CA ILE A 456 14.82 -28.36 31.42
C ILE A 456 14.77 -29.39 30.27
N SER A 457 14.57 -30.67 30.57
CA SER A 457 14.44 -31.71 29.54
C SER A 457 13.20 -31.52 28.66
N GLY A 458 12.09 -31.08 29.25
CA GLY A 458 10.86 -30.73 28.53
C GLY A 458 11.06 -29.53 27.62
N LEU A 459 11.68 -28.46 28.13
CA LEU A 459 12.01 -27.26 27.35
C LEU A 459 12.97 -27.56 26.20
N ARG A 460 13.98 -28.43 26.41
CA ARG A 460 14.88 -28.90 25.34
C ARG A 460 14.12 -29.63 24.24
N THR A 461 13.21 -30.52 24.60
CA THR A 461 12.39 -31.26 23.62
C THR A 461 11.49 -30.31 22.81
N GLN A 462 10.94 -29.28 23.46
CA GLN A 462 10.16 -28.23 22.77
C GLN A 462 11.05 -27.42 21.82
N LEU A 463 12.25 -27.04 22.25
CA LEU A 463 13.21 -26.34 21.40
C LEU A 463 13.58 -27.18 20.16
N ASP A 464 13.85 -28.48 20.33
CA ASP A 464 14.13 -29.40 19.21
C ASP A 464 12.95 -29.53 18.24
N LYS A 465 11.71 -29.39 18.73
CA LYS A 465 10.53 -29.32 17.87
C LYS A 465 10.52 -28.02 17.06
N TYR A 466 10.70 -26.87 17.71
CA TYR A 466 10.74 -25.58 17.01
C TYR A 466 11.87 -25.50 15.98
N VAL A 467 13.04 -26.06 16.28
CA VAL A 467 14.17 -26.13 15.32
C VAL A 467 13.82 -26.99 14.10
N ARG A 468 13.13 -28.11 14.28
CA ARG A 468 12.64 -28.95 13.17
C ARG A 468 11.59 -28.22 12.33
N ASP A 469 10.66 -27.53 12.97
CA ASP A 469 9.62 -26.76 12.29
C ASP A 469 10.24 -25.61 11.48
N HIS A 470 11.22 -24.88 12.04
CA HIS A 470 11.98 -23.86 11.33
C HIS A 470 12.75 -24.40 10.12
N ARG A 471 13.37 -25.58 10.24
CA ARG A 471 14.03 -26.23 9.09
C ARG A 471 13.03 -26.56 7.98
N SER A 472 11.87 -27.10 8.36
CA SER A 472 10.81 -27.44 7.40
C SER A 472 10.18 -26.20 6.75
N LEU A 473 10.13 -25.07 7.45
CA LEU A 473 9.72 -23.78 6.87
C LEU A 473 10.75 -23.27 5.86
N ALA A 474 12.04 -23.31 6.19
CA ALA A 474 13.11 -22.90 5.27
C ALA A 474 13.10 -23.72 3.97
N GLU A 475 12.87 -25.04 4.04
CA GLU A 475 12.71 -25.90 2.85
C GLU A 475 11.50 -25.51 1.98
N ARG A 476 10.40 -25.06 2.62
CA ARG A 476 9.21 -24.57 1.89
C ARG A 476 9.46 -23.20 1.25
N GLU A 477 10.19 -22.32 1.92
CA GLU A 477 10.59 -21.01 1.38
C GLU A 477 11.47 -21.19 0.14
N GLU A 478 12.46 -22.08 0.18
CA GLU A 478 13.30 -22.40 -0.99
C GLU A 478 12.47 -23.00 -2.14
N LYS A 479 11.46 -23.81 -1.82
CA LYS A 479 10.52 -24.33 -2.83
C LYS A 479 9.66 -23.22 -3.43
N LEU A 480 9.15 -22.29 -2.62
CA LEU A 480 8.39 -21.14 -3.12
C LEU A 480 9.25 -20.28 -4.03
N GLU A 481 10.48 -19.95 -3.64
CA GLU A 481 11.40 -19.16 -4.47
C GLU A 481 11.69 -19.85 -5.83
N ARG A 482 11.84 -21.19 -5.83
CA ARG A 482 11.97 -21.95 -7.08
C ARG A 482 10.72 -21.86 -7.96
N LEU A 483 9.53 -21.96 -7.36
CA LEU A 483 8.26 -21.89 -8.09
C LEU A 483 7.99 -20.48 -8.62
N GLU A 484 8.34 -19.44 -7.88
CA GLU A 484 8.26 -18.04 -8.33
C GLU A 484 9.17 -17.79 -9.54
N LYS A 485 10.41 -18.28 -9.50
CA LYS A 485 11.32 -18.21 -10.67
C LYS A 485 10.78 -18.95 -11.88
N GLN A 486 10.13 -20.10 -11.69
CA GLN A 486 9.46 -20.83 -12.77
C GLN A 486 8.26 -20.07 -13.33
N LEU A 487 7.45 -19.47 -12.47
CA LEU A 487 6.30 -18.66 -12.88
C LEU A 487 6.76 -17.44 -13.71
N ASP A 488 7.81 -16.75 -13.27
CA ASP A 488 8.39 -15.61 -14.01
C ASP A 488 8.91 -16.02 -15.39
N ALA A 489 9.52 -17.20 -15.51
CA ALA A 489 9.97 -17.73 -16.79
C ALA A 489 8.79 -17.97 -17.74
N VAL A 490 7.73 -18.63 -17.25
CA VAL A 490 6.51 -18.89 -18.01
C VAL A 490 5.79 -17.60 -18.40
N LEU A 491 5.74 -16.60 -17.52
CA LEU A 491 5.15 -15.30 -17.82
C LEU A 491 5.91 -14.57 -18.94
N LYS A 492 7.24 -14.66 -18.94
CA LYS A 492 8.07 -14.11 -20.04
C LYS A 492 7.82 -14.82 -21.36
N GLU A 493 7.72 -16.16 -21.34
CA GLU A 493 7.38 -16.94 -22.53
C GLU A 493 5.98 -16.60 -23.06
N ASN A 494 4.99 -16.48 -22.17
CA ASN A 494 3.63 -16.11 -22.57
C ASN A 494 3.58 -14.71 -23.19
N LYS A 495 4.29 -13.74 -22.61
CA LYS A 495 4.40 -12.38 -23.18
C LYS A 495 5.06 -12.38 -24.57
N GLN A 496 6.08 -13.20 -24.78
CA GLN A 496 6.70 -13.36 -26.10
C GLN A 496 5.74 -13.99 -27.11
N ALA A 497 4.98 -15.00 -26.68
CA ALA A 497 3.96 -15.62 -27.52
C ALA A 497 2.84 -14.62 -27.89
N GLU A 498 2.37 -13.82 -26.94
CA GLU A 498 1.36 -12.77 -27.18
C GLU A 498 1.83 -11.72 -28.20
N LEU A 499 3.08 -11.25 -28.09
CA LEU A 499 3.67 -10.33 -29.07
C LEU A 499 3.72 -10.94 -30.46
N LYS A 500 4.10 -12.22 -30.57
CA LYS A 500 4.15 -12.93 -31.85
C LYS A 500 2.77 -13.16 -32.45
N VAL A 501 1.76 -13.42 -31.63
CA VAL A 501 0.36 -13.48 -32.06
C VAL A 501 -0.12 -12.12 -32.58
N ALA A 502 0.22 -11.03 -31.89
CA ALA A 502 -0.13 -9.68 -32.34
C ALA A 502 0.52 -9.32 -33.69
N GLU A 503 1.80 -9.64 -33.86
CA GLU A 503 2.54 -9.43 -35.11
C GLU A 503 1.90 -10.22 -36.27
N LEU A 504 1.61 -11.51 -36.05
CA LEU A 504 0.95 -12.35 -37.06
C LEU A 504 -0.44 -11.84 -37.42
N ARG A 505 -1.22 -11.35 -36.44
CA ARG A 505 -2.53 -10.72 -36.70
C ARG A 505 -2.39 -9.47 -37.57
N GLN A 506 -1.43 -8.59 -37.27
CA GLN A 506 -1.17 -7.40 -38.09
C GLN A 506 -0.76 -7.77 -39.52
N ARG A 507 0.07 -8.80 -39.67
CA ARG A 507 0.48 -9.33 -40.98
C ARG A 507 -0.72 -9.84 -41.80
N VAL A 508 -1.62 -10.59 -41.16
CA VAL A 508 -2.86 -11.06 -41.79
C VAL A 508 -3.72 -9.89 -42.26
N THR A 509 -3.90 -8.85 -41.42
CA THR A 509 -4.68 -7.66 -41.80
C THR A 509 -4.06 -6.93 -43.00
N SER A 510 -2.73 -6.78 -43.04
CA SER A 510 -2.03 -6.14 -44.17
C SER A 510 -2.23 -6.93 -45.46
N LEU A 511 -2.05 -8.25 -45.40
CA LEU A 511 -2.23 -9.13 -46.56
C LEU A 511 -3.69 -9.14 -47.05
N GLN A 512 -4.66 -9.07 -46.14
CA GLN A 512 -6.06 -8.96 -46.50
C GLN A 512 -6.34 -7.66 -47.27
N GLN A 513 -5.78 -6.53 -46.80
CA GLN A 513 -5.93 -5.25 -47.50
C GLN A 513 -5.26 -5.24 -48.88
N GLU A 514 -4.07 -5.84 -49.01
CA GLU A 514 -3.41 -6.03 -50.31
C GLU A 514 -4.22 -6.91 -51.26
N LEU A 515 -4.89 -7.94 -50.74
CA LEU A 515 -5.78 -8.79 -51.52
C LEU A 515 -7.03 -8.04 -51.98
N ASP A 516 -7.69 -7.31 -51.08
CA ASP A 516 -8.90 -6.55 -51.38
C ASP A 516 -8.63 -5.46 -52.43
N THR A 517 -7.50 -4.77 -52.32
CA THR A 517 -7.06 -3.78 -53.31
C THR A 517 -6.75 -4.42 -54.66
N SER A 518 -6.05 -5.56 -54.67
CA SER A 518 -5.77 -6.32 -55.90
C SER A 518 -7.06 -6.81 -56.56
N GLU A 519 -8.04 -7.29 -55.78
CA GLU A 519 -9.35 -7.72 -56.27
C GLU A 519 -10.14 -6.54 -56.86
N ALA A 520 -10.12 -5.37 -56.21
CA ALA A 520 -10.76 -4.16 -56.73
C ALA A 520 -10.15 -3.73 -58.08
N VAL A 521 -8.82 -3.71 -58.19
CA VAL A 521 -8.13 -3.38 -59.45
C VAL A 521 -8.49 -4.38 -60.55
N GLN A 522 -8.56 -5.68 -60.24
CA GLN A 522 -9.01 -6.68 -61.21
C GLN A 522 -10.45 -6.45 -61.67
N LYS A 523 -11.37 -6.14 -60.75
CA LYS A 523 -12.76 -5.80 -61.08
C LYS A 523 -12.85 -4.59 -62.01
N ASP A 524 -12.07 -3.54 -61.74
CA ASP A 524 -12.01 -2.34 -62.59
C ASP A 524 -11.44 -2.65 -63.98
N PHE A 525 -10.39 -3.47 -64.06
CA PHE A 525 -9.81 -3.89 -65.33
C PHE A 525 -10.82 -4.68 -66.18
N VAL A 526 -11.56 -5.61 -65.55
CA VAL A 526 -12.65 -6.34 -66.23
C VAL A 526 -13.72 -5.38 -66.72
N ARG A 527 -14.18 -4.43 -65.90
CA ARG A 527 -15.19 -3.43 -66.28
C ARG A 527 -14.71 -2.54 -67.45
N LEU A 528 -13.46 -2.07 -67.42
CA LEU A 528 -12.88 -1.30 -68.52
C LEU A 528 -12.79 -2.14 -69.80
N SER A 529 -12.34 -3.39 -69.71
CA SER A 529 -12.21 -4.27 -70.87
C SER A 529 -13.56 -4.56 -71.55
N GLN A 530 -14.62 -4.76 -70.76
CA GLN A 530 -15.98 -4.93 -71.25
C GLN A 530 -16.51 -3.63 -71.90
N SER A 531 -16.29 -2.48 -71.25
CA SER A 531 -16.68 -1.18 -71.80
C SER A 531 -16.00 -0.91 -73.14
N LEU A 532 -14.70 -1.20 -73.24
CA LEU A 532 -13.93 -1.08 -74.47
C LEU A 532 -14.46 -2.04 -75.56
N GLN A 533 -14.76 -3.30 -75.22
CA GLN A 533 -15.37 -4.24 -76.18
C GLN A 533 -16.72 -3.75 -76.69
N VAL A 534 -17.58 -3.21 -75.81
CA VAL A 534 -18.86 -2.62 -76.21
C VAL A 534 -18.66 -1.40 -77.12
N GLN A 535 -17.70 -0.53 -76.80
CA GLN A 535 -17.38 0.61 -77.66
C GLN A 535 -16.83 0.17 -79.02
N LEU A 536 -15.93 -0.81 -79.06
CA LEU A 536 -15.41 -1.38 -80.31
C LEU A 536 -16.52 -2.03 -81.14
N GLU A 537 -17.46 -2.75 -80.51
CA GLU A 537 -18.60 -3.35 -81.20
C GLU A 537 -19.57 -2.28 -81.72
N ARG A 538 -19.81 -1.20 -80.96
CA ARG A 538 -20.56 -0.03 -81.46
C ARG A 538 -19.88 0.62 -82.66
N ILE A 539 -18.55 0.78 -82.63
CA ILE A 539 -17.78 1.31 -83.77
C ILE A 539 -17.85 0.36 -84.96
N ARG A 540 -17.78 -0.96 -84.76
CA ARG A 540 -17.91 -1.96 -85.82
C ARG A 540 -19.31 -1.94 -86.45
N GLN A 541 -20.36 -1.80 -85.66
CA GLN A 541 -21.74 -1.65 -86.14
C GLN A 541 -21.93 -0.34 -86.91
N ALA A 542 -21.33 0.76 -86.43
CA ALA A 542 -21.27 2.04 -87.14
C ALA A 542 -20.41 1.99 -88.42
N GLY A 543 -19.45 1.06 -88.49
CA GLY A 543 -18.54 0.85 -89.62
C GLY A 543 -19.12 0.03 -90.78
N SER A 544 -20.40 -0.37 -90.73
CA SER A 544 -21.02 -1.06 -91.87
C SER A 544 -21.31 -0.14 -93.07
N GLU A 545 -21.29 1.19 -92.89
CA GLU A 545 -21.24 2.14 -93.99
C GLU A 545 -20.37 3.36 -93.62
N VAL A 546 -19.14 3.43 -94.13
CA VAL A 546 -18.47 4.72 -94.32
C VAL A 546 -19.21 5.42 -95.46
N ARG A 547 -20.38 5.99 -95.12
CA ARG A 547 -21.17 6.79 -96.05
C ARG A 547 -20.47 8.13 -96.19
N TRP A 548 -19.95 8.40 -97.38
CA TRP A 548 -19.52 9.75 -97.74
C TRP A 548 -20.69 10.69 -97.48
N GLN A 549 -20.57 11.58 -96.48
CA GLN A 549 -21.67 12.47 -96.13
C GLN A 549 -21.93 13.42 -97.28
N HIS A 550 -23.19 13.62 -97.66
CA HIS A 550 -23.53 14.60 -98.69
C HIS A 550 -23.58 15.99 -98.08
N GLU A 551 -23.20 17.01 -98.85
CA GLU A 551 -23.17 18.38 -98.36
C GLU A 551 -24.55 18.89 -97.93
N GLU A 552 -25.62 18.29 -98.44
CA GLU A 552 -27.01 18.64 -98.15
C GLU A 552 -27.45 18.19 -96.74
N ASP A 553 -26.82 17.16 -96.18
CA ASP A 553 -27.26 16.53 -94.93
C ASP A 553 -26.65 17.18 -93.66
N ILE A 554 -25.74 18.13 -93.83
CA ILE A 554 -24.93 18.69 -92.73
C ILE A 554 -25.09 20.20 -92.65
N GLU A 555 -25.70 20.68 -91.58
CA GLU A 555 -25.88 22.12 -91.32
C GLU A 555 -24.77 22.69 -90.44
N GLU A 556 -24.10 21.87 -89.62
CA GLU A 556 -23.09 22.32 -88.64
C GLU A 556 -21.84 21.42 -88.63
N CYS A 557 -20.69 21.99 -88.30
CA CYS A 557 -19.45 21.23 -88.14
C CYS A 557 -19.53 20.31 -86.90
N PRO A 558 -19.33 18.98 -87.00
CA PRO A 558 -19.44 18.05 -85.87
C PRO A 558 -18.41 18.27 -84.75
N SER A 559 -17.31 18.97 -85.04
CA SER A 559 -16.21 19.18 -84.09
C SER A 559 -16.32 20.49 -83.31
N CYS A 560 -16.83 21.54 -83.94
CA CYS A 560 -16.88 22.88 -83.36
C CYS A 560 -18.29 23.50 -83.38
N HIS A 561 -19.29 22.72 -83.77
CA HIS A 561 -20.72 23.08 -83.86
C HIS A 561 -21.02 24.39 -84.59
N THR A 562 -20.12 24.79 -85.50
CA THR A 562 -20.27 26.02 -86.26
C THR A 562 -21.13 25.76 -87.49
N THR A 563 -22.23 26.51 -87.64
CA THR A 563 -23.16 26.41 -88.77
C THR A 563 -22.47 26.79 -90.09
N PHE A 564 -22.70 25.98 -91.12
CA PHE A 564 -22.19 26.19 -92.47
C PHE A 564 -23.03 27.25 -93.19
N THR A 565 -22.36 28.30 -93.67
CA THR A 565 -22.95 29.36 -94.49
C THR A 565 -22.43 29.26 -95.92
N VAL A 566 -23.03 29.95 -96.89
CA VAL A 566 -22.60 29.94 -98.32
C VAL A 566 -21.12 30.31 -98.49
N THR A 567 -20.56 31.09 -97.57
CA THR A 567 -19.14 31.48 -97.54
C THR A 567 -18.21 30.47 -96.85
N LYS A 568 -18.74 29.55 -96.03
CA LYS A 568 -17.96 28.53 -95.31
C LYS A 568 -17.99 27.22 -96.09
N LYS A 569 -16.86 26.90 -96.71
CA LYS A 569 -16.71 25.68 -97.50
C LYS A 569 -16.81 24.42 -96.62
N LYS A 570 -17.70 23.51 -97.01
CA LYS A 570 -17.81 22.15 -96.48
C LYS A 570 -16.67 21.29 -97.03
N VAL A 571 -15.97 20.56 -96.16
CA VAL A 571 -14.81 19.75 -96.54
C VAL A 571 -14.87 18.40 -95.85
N HIS A 572 -14.67 17.31 -96.60
CA HIS A 572 -14.67 15.96 -96.05
C HIS A 572 -13.34 15.56 -95.44
N CYS A 573 -13.40 14.88 -94.30
CA CYS A 573 -12.31 14.06 -93.81
C CYS A 573 -12.06 12.90 -94.77
N ARG A 574 -10.82 12.73 -95.26
CA ARG A 574 -10.48 11.65 -96.20
C ARG A 574 -10.38 10.27 -95.56
N HIS A 575 -10.51 10.16 -94.23
CA HIS A 575 -10.50 8.90 -93.51
C HIS A 575 -11.90 8.43 -93.11
N CYS A 576 -12.68 9.27 -92.41
CA CYS A 576 -14.03 8.90 -91.94
C CYS A 576 -15.18 9.37 -92.85
N GLY A 577 -14.91 10.16 -93.90
CA GLY A 577 -15.94 10.61 -94.85
C GLY A 577 -16.94 11.66 -94.33
N HIS A 578 -16.78 12.14 -93.09
CA HIS A 578 -17.64 13.17 -92.50
C HIS A 578 -17.23 14.58 -92.94
N ILE A 579 -18.16 15.53 -92.92
CA ILE A 579 -17.95 16.93 -93.31
C ILE A 579 -17.58 17.77 -92.10
N PHE A 580 -16.55 18.59 -92.26
CA PHE A 580 -16.06 19.54 -91.26
C PHE A 580 -15.78 20.91 -91.90
N CYS A 581 -15.61 21.94 -91.07
CA CYS A 581 -15.10 23.22 -91.52
C CYS A 581 -13.59 23.15 -91.78
N GLN A 582 -13.07 24.06 -92.60
CA GLN A 582 -11.66 24.09 -92.99
C GLN A 582 -10.71 24.20 -91.78
N SER A 583 -11.11 24.86 -90.69
CA SER A 583 -10.30 24.97 -89.47
C SER A 583 -10.20 23.66 -88.68
N CYS A 584 -11.24 22.82 -88.71
CA CYS A 584 -11.26 21.50 -88.07
C CYS A 584 -10.67 20.37 -88.95
N LEU A 585 -10.19 20.71 -90.15
CA LEU A 585 -9.44 19.80 -91.04
C LEU A 585 -8.05 20.36 -91.33
N SER A 586 -7.36 20.77 -90.27
CA SER A 586 -6.01 21.33 -90.28
C SER A 586 -4.93 20.25 -90.46
N HIS A 587 -5.20 19.02 -90.03
CA HIS A 587 -4.21 17.95 -90.00
C HIS A 587 -4.12 17.17 -91.32
N ILE A 588 -2.89 16.86 -91.73
CA ILE A 588 -2.58 16.07 -92.93
C ILE A 588 -1.81 14.82 -92.51
N VAL A 589 -2.38 13.66 -92.83
CA VAL A 589 -1.75 12.36 -92.59
C VAL A 589 -1.42 11.67 -93.90
N LYS A 590 -0.31 10.92 -93.93
CA LYS A 590 0.00 10.04 -95.06
C LYS A 590 -0.74 8.74 -94.86
N SER A 591 -1.66 8.41 -95.78
CA SER A 591 -2.54 7.24 -95.65
C SER A 591 -2.70 6.49 -96.98
N GLY A 592 -3.07 5.22 -96.89
CA GLY A 592 -3.23 4.28 -98.00
C GLY A 592 -1.92 3.65 -98.51
N PRO A 593 -1.98 2.67 -99.44
CA PRO A 593 -0.83 1.88 -99.90
C PRO A 593 0.30 2.69 -100.54
N LYS A 594 0.00 3.92 -100.99
CA LYS A 594 0.94 4.84 -101.65
C LYS A 594 1.32 6.04 -100.78
N GLN A 595 1.01 6.04 -99.49
CA GLN A 595 1.39 7.08 -98.52
C GLN A 595 1.04 8.50 -98.98
N ARG A 596 -0.18 8.70 -99.49
CA ARG A 596 -0.61 9.99 -100.03
C ARG A 596 -1.04 10.94 -98.91
N PRO A 597 -0.66 12.23 -98.97
CA PRO A 597 -1.10 13.22 -97.99
C PRO A 597 -2.62 13.43 -98.11
N SER A 598 -3.32 13.21 -97.00
CA SER A 598 -4.78 13.27 -96.90
C SER A 598 -5.18 14.11 -95.70
N ARG A 599 -6.11 15.06 -95.88
CA ARG A 599 -6.65 15.86 -94.77
C ARG A 599 -7.64 15.05 -93.95
N VAL A 600 -7.46 15.07 -92.63
CA VAL A 600 -8.28 14.30 -91.68
C VAL A 600 -8.68 15.16 -90.48
N CYS A 601 -9.73 14.78 -89.77
CA CYS A 601 -10.16 15.47 -88.54
C CYS A 601 -9.29 15.03 -87.35
N ASP A 602 -9.38 15.75 -86.25
CA ASP A 602 -8.54 15.56 -85.06
C ASP A 602 -8.64 14.12 -84.50
N VAL A 603 -9.85 13.58 -84.42
CA VAL A 603 -10.09 12.19 -84.01
C VAL A 603 -9.35 11.21 -84.93
N CYS A 604 -9.50 11.37 -86.25
CA CYS A 604 -8.84 10.52 -87.24
C CYS A 604 -7.31 10.71 -87.27
N HIS A 605 -6.82 11.92 -86.97
CA HIS A 605 -5.39 12.18 -86.83
C HIS A 605 -4.80 11.37 -85.68
N THR A 606 -5.46 11.36 -84.51
CA THR A 606 -5.00 10.57 -83.36
C THR A 606 -5.11 9.05 -83.57
N LEU A 607 -6.06 8.58 -84.38
CA LEU A 607 -6.17 7.16 -84.73
C LEU A 607 -5.12 6.70 -85.76
N LEU A 608 -4.72 7.58 -86.68
CA LEU A 608 -3.83 7.23 -87.80
C LEU A 608 -2.34 7.51 -87.53
N VAL A 609 -2.01 8.33 -86.53
CA VAL A 609 -0.63 8.72 -86.20
C VAL A 609 -0.28 8.21 -84.81
N GLN A 610 0.56 7.16 -84.76
CA GLN A 610 0.90 6.40 -83.54
C GLN A 610 1.58 7.22 -82.43
N ASP A 611 2.27 8.31 -82.78
CA ASP A 611 3.03 9.15 -81.84
C ASP A 611 2.24 10.36 -81.31
N THR A 612 0.93 10.43 -81.59
CA THR A 612 0.09 11.55 -81.14
C THR A 612 -0.62 11.21 -79.83
N ALA A 613 -0.63 12.14 -78.88
CA ALA A 613 -1.44 12.01 -77.67
C ALA A 613 -2.93 11.77 -78.05
N PRO A 614 -3.63 10.81 -77.41
CA PRO A 614 -5.03 10.51 -77.73
C PRO A 614 -5.90 11.76 -77.68
N TYR A 615 -6.87 11.91 -78.59
CA TYR A 615 -7.73 13.11 -78.65
C TYR A 615 -8.42 13.42 -77.29
N PHE A 616 -8.70 12.38 -76.50
CA PHE A 616 -9.31 12.46 -75.17
C PHE A 616 -8.34 12.71 -74.01
N SER A 617 -7.06 13.01 -74.27
CA SER A 617 -6.04 13.18 -73.22
C SER A 617 -5.74 14.64 -72.85
N GLN A 618 -6.47 15.61 -73.43
CA GLN A 618 -6.22 17.04 -73.16
C GLN A 618 -7.04 17.61 -72.00
N GLU A 619 -8.20 17.07 -71.65
CA GLU A 619 -8.95 17.45 -70.43
C GLU A 619 -9.68 16.24 -69.81
N PRO A 620 -9.76 16.14 -68.47
CA PRO A 620 -10.55 15.11 -67.79
C PRO A 620 -12.04 15.29 -68.13
N PRO A 621 -12.82 14.21 -68.28
CA PRO A 621 -14.27 14.34 -68.38
C PRO A 621 -14.79 14.97 -67.07
N HIS A 622 -15.42 16.13 -67.17
CA HIS A 622 -16.17 16.70 -66.05
C HIS A 622 -17.20 15.66 -65.60
N THR A 623 -17.13 15.30 -64.32
CA THR A 623 -18.23 14.59 -63.65
C THR A 623 -19.48 15.45 -63.79
N PRO A 624 -20.59 14.93 -64.35
CA PRO A 624 -21.85 15.63 -64.28
C PRO A 624 -22.25 15.69 -62.79
N ASP A 625 -22.39 16.90 -62.27
CA ASP A 625 -23.12 17.15 -61.03
C ASP A 625 -24.59 16.73 -61.15
#